data_AF-A0A849UBZ5-F1
#
_entry.id   AF-A0A849UBZ5-F1
#
_cell.length_a   1.000
_cell.length_b   1.000
_cell.length_c   1.000
_cell.angle_alpha   90.00
_cell.angle_beta   90.00
_cell.angle_gamma   90.00
#
_symmetry.space_group_name_H-M   'P 1'
#
loop_
_entity.id
_entity.type
_entity.pdbx_description
1 polymer ?
#
loop_
_entity_poly.entity_id
_entity_poly.type
_entity_poly.pdbx_seq_one_letter_code
_entity_poly.pdbx_strand_id
1 'polypeptide(L)'
;MKFFVPLIIVLIGLLQYRLWVGDGSVAQINEYQQRLDELKLEADKRNLRNESLRAEVLDIKKGQEAIEERARYELGMIREDETFFQIVK
;
A
#
# COMPACT_ATOMS: atom_id res chain seq x y z
N MET A 1 18.80 -43.27 -41.01
CA MET A 1 19.49 -42.81 -39.78
C MET A 1 20.23 -41.47 -39.89
N LYS A 2 20.20 -40.74 -41.01
CA LYS A 2 20.93 -39.44 -41.16
C LYS A 2 20.08 -38.17 -40.92
N PHE A 3 18.76 -38.30 -40.82
CA PHE A 3 17.83 -37.17 -40.66
C PHE A 3 17.40 -36.88 -39.21
N PHE A 4 17.78 -37.75 -38.25
CA PHE A 4 17.42 -37.57 -36.84
C PHE A 4 18.18 -36.41 -36.18
N VAL A 5 19.46 -36.27 -36.52
CA VAL A 5 20.32 -35.20 -36.00
C VAL A 5 19.81 -33.80 -36.38
N PRO A 6 19.53 -33.49 -37.66
CA PRO A 6 18.99 -32.17 -38.01
C PRO A 6 17.60 -31.92 -37.41
N LEU A 7 16.76 -32.96 -37.30
CA LEU A 7 15.44 -32.84 -36.67
C LEU A 7 15.55 -32.42 -35.19
N ILE A 8 16.47 -33.03 -34.45
CA ILE A 8 16.71 -32.69 -33.03
C ILE A 8 17.25 -31.27 -32.91
N ILE A 9 18.17 -30.86 -33.79
CA ILE A 9 18.74 -29.50 -33.78
C ILE A 9 17.64 -28.45 -34.03
N VAL A 10 16.74 -28.69 -34.98
CA VAL A 10 15.61 -27.80 -35.26
C VAL A 10 14.66 -27.74 -34.06
N LEU A 11 14.39 -28.88 -33.41
CA LEU A 11 13.54 -28.95 -32.23
C LEU A 11 14.13 -28.15 -31.06
N ILE A 12 15.44 -28.28 -30.82
CA ILE A 12 16.17 -27.54 -29.80
C ILE A 12 16.15 -26.04 -30.13
N GLY A 13 16.41 -25.64 -31.37
CA GLY A 13 16.38 -24.25 -31.80
C GLY A 13 15.01 -23.59 -31.59
N LEU A 14 13.93 -24.29 -31.93
CA LEU A 14 12.56 -23.85 -31.66
C LEU A 14 12.28 -23.68 -30.16
N LEU A 15 12.78 -24.60 -29.34
CA LEU A 15 12.60 -24.55 -27.89
C LEU A 15 13.37 -23.39 -27.26
N GLN A 16 14.61 -23.15 -27.70
CA GLN A 16 15.43 -22.00 -27.28
C GLN A 16 14.78 -20.68 -27.70
N TYR A 17 14.29 -20.59 -28.94
CA TYR A 17 13.57 -19.40 -29.43
C TYR A 17 12.29 -19.16 -28.63
N ARG A 18 11.51 -20.22 -28.36
CA ARG A 18 10.31 -20.12 -27.52
C ARG A 18 10.65 -19.71 -26.08
N LEU A 19 11.79 -20.13 -25.53
CA LEU A 19 12.22 -19.70 -24.20
C LEU A 19 12.56 -18.21 -24.16
N TRP A 20 13.04 -17.66 -25.28
CA TRP A 20 13.44 -16.26 -25.42
C TRP A 20 12.30 -15.33 -25.87
N VAL A 21 11.23 -15.85 -26.49
CA VAL A 21 10.15 -15.03 -27.08
C VAL A 21 8.74 -15.44 -26.60
N GLY A 22 8.58 -16.63 -26.04
CA GLY A 22 7.29 -17.16 -25.59
C GLY A 22 6.81 -16.59 -24.25
N ASP A 23 5.57 -16.91 -23.90
CA ASP A 23 4.92 -16.48 -22.65
C ASP A 23 5.76 -16.88 -21.43
N GLY A 24 6.24 -15.87 -20.68
CA GLY A 24 7.23 -16.04 -19.61
C GLY A 24 8.68 -15.75 -20.00
N SER A 25 8.94 -15.26 -21.20
CA SER A 25 10.26 -14.79 -21.65
C SER A 25 10.81 -13.67 -20.76
N VAL A 26 12.13 -13.60 -20.64
CA VAL A 26 12.90 -12.53 -19.97
C VAL A 26 12.45 -11.13 -20.42
N ALA A 27 11.99 -10.98 -21.67
CA ALA A 27 11.45 -9.72 -22.17
C ALA A 27 10.16 -9.29 -21.42
N GLN A 28 9.24 -10.24 -21.17
CA GLN A 28 8.02 -9.97 -20.42
C GLN A 28 8.32 -9.72 -18.94
N ILE A 29 9.27 -10.47 -18.35
CA ILE A 29 9.68 -10.26 -16.96
C ILE A 29 10.21 -8.84 -16.74
N ASN A 30 11.01 -8.32 -17.68
CA ASN A 30 11.52 -6.95 -17.60
C ASN A 30 10.40 -5.90 -17.70
N GLU A 31 9.41 -6.10 -18.57
CA GLU A 31 8.27 -5.19 -18.69
C GLU A 31 7.40 -5.20 -17.42
N TYR A 32 7.12 -6.38 -16.86
CA TYR A 32 6.38 -6.50 -15.61
C TYR A 32 7.15 -5.91 -14.43
N GLN A 33 8.48 -6.09 -14.39
CA GLN A 33 9.33 -5.52 -13.34
C GLN A 33 9.34 -3.99 -13.39
N GLN A 34 9.45 -3.39 -14.59
CA GLN A 34 9.41 -1.93 -14.76
C GLN A 34 8.08 -1.34 -14.29
N ARG A 35 6.95 -1.95 -14.67
CA ARG A 35 5.62 -1.51 -14.19
C ARG A 35 5.49 -1.63 -12.68
N LEU A 36 6.05 -2.69 -12.08
CA LEU A 36 6.02 -2.89 -10.63
C LEU A 36 6.81 -1.82 -9.88
N ASP A 37 7.96 -1.42 -10.43
CA ASP A 37 8.83 -0.41 -9.83
C ASP A 37 8.18 0.99 -9.91
N GLU A 38 7.52 1.33 -11.02
CA GLU A 38 6.72 2.56 -11.13
C GLU A 38 5.57 2.61 -10.13
N LEU A 39 4.82 1.51 -10.01
CA LEU A 39 3.70 1.39 -9.06
C LEU A 39 4.17 1.51 -7.60
N LYS A 40 5.32 0.91 -7.25
CA LYS A 40 5.92 1.04 -5.92
C LYS A 40 6.33 2.47 -5.61
N LEU A 41 6.95 3.16 -6.57
CA LEU A 41 7.39 4.54 -6.38
C LEU A 41 6.19 5.48 -6.15
N GLU A 42 5.07 5.26 -6.85
CA GLU A 42 3.85 6.01 -6.60
C GLU A 42 3.21 5.66 -5.24
N ALA A 43 3.20 4.38 -4.87
CA ALA A 43 2.68 3.91 -3.58
C ALA A 43 3.47 4.48 -2.40
N ASP A 44 4.80 4.50 -2.47
CA ASP A 44 5.66 5.06 -1.42
C ASP A 44 5.43 6.56 -1.24
N LYS A 45 5.28 7.30 -2.34
CA LYS A 45 4.94 8.74 -2.29
C LYS A 45 3.56 8.98 -1.65
N ARG A 46 2.59 8.12 -1.92
CA ARG A 46 1.24 8.21 -1.31
C ARG A 46 1.28 7.84 0.17
N ASN A 47 2.06 6.83 0.57
CA ASN A 47 2.19 6.38 1.95
C ASN A 47 2.81 7.46 2.86
N LEU A 48 3.91 8.08 2.43
CA LEU A 48 4.56 9.16 3.18
C LEU A 48 3.59 10.32 3.49
N ARG A 49 2.77 10.70 2.51
CA ARG A 49 1.78 11.77 2.68
C ARG A 49 0.57 11.33 3.51
N ASN A 50 0.19 10.05 3.46
CA ASN A 50 -0.88 9.52 4.30
C ASN A 50 -0.45 9.50 5.77
N GLU A 51 0.80 9.12 6.04
CA GLU A 51 1.36 9.09 7.39
C GLU A 51 1.40 10.48 8.02
N SER A 52 1.82 11.51 7.27
CA SER A 52 1.81 12.89 7.76
C SER A 52 0.39 13.39 8.07
N LEU A 53 -0.57 13.11 7.17
CA LEU A 53 -1.97 13.49 7.37
C LEU A 53 -2.62 12.74 8.54
N ARG A 54 -2.26 11.47 8.76
CA ARG A 54 -2.74 10.69 9.91
C ARG A 54 -2.20 11.27 11.22
N ALA A 55 -0.94 11.69 11.26
CA ALA A 55 -0.36 12.35 12.43
C ALA A 55 -1.09 13.67 12.73
N GLU A 56 -1.38 14.46 11.70
CA GLU A 56 -2.11 15.74 11.83
C GLU A 56 -3.56 15.53 12.31
N VAL A 57 -4.28 14.55 11.78
CA VAL A 57 -5.63 14.21 12.25
C VAL A 57 -5.60 13.72 13.70
N LEU A 58 -4.59 12.93 14.08
CA LEU A 58 -4.44 12.45 15.45
C LEU A 58 -4.15 13.60 16.43
N ASP A 59 -3.34 14.57 16.02
CA ASP A 59 -3.02 15.76 16.81
C ASP A 59 -4.25 16.67 17.01
N ILE A 60 -5.01 16.91 15.94
CA ILE A 60 -6.28 17.66 16.02
C ILE A 60 -7.27 16.97 16.96
N LYS A 61 -7.39 15.64 16.87
CA LYS A 61 -8.30 14.88 17.72
C LYS A 61 -7.89 14.95 19.20
N LYS A 62 -6.59 14.83 19.49
CA LYS A 62 -6.05 15.00 20.86
C LYS A 62 -6.24 16.42 21.39
N GLY A 63 -6.03 17.43 20.55
CA GLY A 63 -6.27 18.83 20.91
C GLY A 63 -7.73 19.11 21.25
N GLN A 64 -8.67 18.54 20.49
CA GLN A 64 -10.11 18.66 20.78
C GLN A 64 -10.51 17.93 22.06
N GLU A 65 -10.01 16.72 22.28
CA GLU A 65 -10.24 15.96 23.53
C GLU A 65 -9.72 16.75 24.75
N ALA A 66 -8.54 17.37 24.66
CA ALA A 66 -7.98 18.19 25.73
C ALA A 66 -8.80 19.47 26.01
N ILE A 67 -9.34 20.11 24.96
CA ILE A 67 -10.23 21.28 25.12
C ILE A 67 -11.56 20.86 25.75
N GLU A 68 -12.12 19.72 25.34
CA GLU A 68 -13.37 19.19 25.88
C GLU A 68 -13.23 18.81 27.37
N GLU A 69 -12.13 18.16 27.75
CA GLU A 69 -11.85 17.83 29.15
C GLU A 69 -11.76 19.09 30.01
N ARG A 70 -11.12 20.15 29.51
CA ARG A 70 -11.05 21.44 30.19
C ARG A 70 -12.42 22.12 30.30
N ALA A 71 -13.24 22.10 29.26
CA ALA A 71 -14.60 22.66 29.29
C ALA A 71 -15.51 21.90 30.28
N ARG A 72 -15.37 20.57 30.37
CA ARG A 72 -16.09 19.72 31.33
C ARG A 72 -15.64 19.98 32.77
N TYR A 73 -14.34 20.10 33.02
CA TYR A 73 -13.78 20.30 34.36
C TYR A 73 -13.90 21.74 34.89
N GLU A 74 -13.60 22.75 34.08
CA GLU A 74 -13.56 24.16 34.53
C GLU A 74 -14.91 24.87 34.38
N LEU A 75 -15.70 24.54 33.36
CA LEU A 75 -16.95 25.24 33.04
C LEU A 75 -18.19 24.40 33.35
N GLY A 76 -18.04 23.13 33.74
CA GLY A 76 -19.16 22.22 34.00
C GLY A 76 -20.04 21.98 32.78
N MET A 77 -19.50 22.19 31.57
CA MET A 77 -20.25 22.02 30.33
C MET A 77 -20.55 20.54 30.08
N ILE A 78 -21.80 20.26 29.72
CA ILE A 78 -22.31 18.93 29.40
C ILE A 78 -22.98 18.97 28.02
N ARG A 79 -22.88 17.90 27.23
CA ARG A 79 -23.57 17.82 25.93
C ARG A 79 -25.08 17.69 26.15
N GLU A 80 -25.88 18.06 25.14
CA GLU A 80 -27.35 18.07 25.23
C GLU A 80 -27.96 16.68 25.55
N ASP A 81 -27.22 15.60 25.31
CA ASP A 81 -27.62 14.20 25.52
C ASP A 81 -26.88 13.49 26.67
N GLU A 82 -26.11 14.20 27.49
CA GLU A 82 -25.34 13.61 28.60
C GLU A 82 -25.91 13.94 29.98
N THR A 83 -26.01 12.93 30.85
CA THR A 83 -26.41 13.10 32.25
C THR A 83 -25.17 13.17 33.15
N PHE A 84 -24.95 14.31 33.80
CA PHE A 84 -23.82 14.52 34.72
C PHE A 84 -24.12 14.00 36.13
N PHE A 85 -23.24 13.13 36.65
CA PHE A 85 -23.31 12.60 38.01
C PHE A 85 -22.13 13.11 38.83
N GLN A 86 -22.39 13.98 39.81
CA GLN A 86 -21.39 14.42 40.78
C GLN A 86 -21.59 13.66 42.10
N ILE A 87 -20.62 12.79 42.44
CA ILE A 87 -20.64 12.08 43.71
C ILE A 87 -20.06 13.02 44.77
N VAL A 88 -20.94 13.65 45.55
CA VAL A 88 -20.55 14.45 46.72
C VAL A 88 -20.49 13.50 47.92
N LYS A 89 -19.34 13.45 48.61
CA LYS A 89 -19.17 12.69 49.85
C LYS A 89 -19.40 13.57 51.06
#